data_AF-A0AA37GEN6-F1
#
_entry.id   AF-A0AA37GEN6-F1
#
_cell.length_a   1.000
_cell.length_b   1.000
_cell.length_c   1.000
_cell.angle_alpha   90.00
_cell.angle_beta   90.00
_cell.angle_gamma   90.00
#
_symmetry.space_group_name_H-M   'P 1'
#
loop_
_entity.id
_entity.type
_entity.pdbx_description
1 polymer ?
#
loop_
_entity_poly.entity_id
_entity_poly.type
_entity_poly.pdbx_seq_one_letter_code
_entity_poly.pdbx_strand_id
1 'polypeptide(L)'
;MEMTRRKYDDFGEARRLLQASAKNEDDDVDDADVVLLDEGTHTFTLSNGALLNLFASHYSYTLSGDDRGFQYDAGEGHQWDIGGGVDVVVTHGPPSGVLDRTATGSRLGCPDLLTAVARAKPRLHCFGHAFDNDRSVAVEPLAGLTPGRFDEPGAVAERRRKLDACTARGCYATSHCAGDEHPLVKGEQTLFVNAAIEEGEDRPQHLPWIVDVELPSARGAV
;
A
#
# COMPACT_ATOMS: atom_id res chain seq x y z
N MET A 1 4.02 -14.37 23.52
CA MET A 1 5.20 -13.48 23.69
C MET A 1 6.49 -14.18 24.13
N GLU A 2 6.48 -15.27 24.92
CA GLU A 2 7.73 -15.94 25.31
C GLU A 2 8.25 -16.96 24.27
N MET A 3 7.37 -17.49 23.39
CA MET A 3 7.76 -18.51 22.41
C MET A 3 8.37 -17.96 21.11
N THR A 4 7.97 -16.75 20.68
CA THR A 4 8.51 -16.08 19.50
C THR A 4 9.95 -15.59 19.74
N ARG A 5 10.23 -15.00 20.91
CA ARG A 5 11.58 -14.61 21.36
C ARG A 5 12.56 -15.79 21.55
N ARG A 6 12.04 -17.00 21.79
CA ARG A 6 12.87 -18.19 22.06
C ARG A 6 13.31 -18.92 20.79
N LYS A 7 12.68 -18.62 19.66
CA LYS A 7 12.91 -19.29 18.38
C LYS A 7 13.50 -18.34 17.33
N TYR A 8 13.22 -17.05 17.44
CA TYR A 8 13.81 -15.99 16.65
C TYR A 8 14.33 -14.95 17.65
N ASP A 9 15.64 -14.81 17.71
CA ASP A 9 16.34 -13.85 18.56
C ASP A 9 15.85 -12.42 18.28
N ASP A 10 16.23 -11.44 19.11
CA ASP A 10 15.77 -10.04 19.10
C ASP A 10 15.64 -9.43 17.68
N PHE A 11 14.81 -8.37 17.48
CA PHE A 11 14.55 -7.72 16.18
C PHE A 11 15.83 -7.47 15.33
N GLY A 12 16.99 -7.32 15.97
CA GLY A 12 18.30 -7.23 15.32
C GLY A 12 18.75 -8.47 14.53
N GLU A 13 18.35 -9.68 14.91
CA GLU A 13 18.69 -10.95 14.24
C GLU A 13 17.94 -11.07 12.92
N ALA A 14 16.62 -10.83 12.90
CA ALA A 14 15.82 -10.83 11.67
C ALA A 14 16.29 -9.75 10.68
N ARG A 15 16.63 -8.56 11.18
CA ARG A 15 17.23 -7.48 10.38
C ARG A 15 18.58 -7.89 9.81
N ARG A 16 19.46 -8.49 10.63
CA ARG A 16 20.75 -9.01 10.15
C ARG A 16 20.57 -10.09 9.10
N LEU A 17 19.63 -11.02 9.28
CA LEU A 17 19.37 -12.08 8.31
C LEU A 17 18.84 -11.53 6.98
N LEU A 18 17.93 -10.54 7.00
CA LEU A 18 17.45 -9.87 5.79
C LEU A 18 18.57 -9.08 5.10
N GLN A 19 19.42 -8.39 5.86
CA GLN A 19 20.56 -7.65 5.33
C GLN A 19 21.70 -8.57 4.86
N ALA A 20 21.87 -9.73 5.48
CA ALA A 20 22.86 -10.74 5.10
C ALA A 20 22.40 -11.54 3.88
N SER A 21 21.09 -11.85 3.78
CA SER A 21 20.51 -12.45 2.57
C SER A 21 20.56 -11.49 1.38
N ALA A 22 20.46 -10.18 1.65
CA ALA A 22 20.74 -9.14 0.67
C ALA A 22 22.26 -8.92 0.45
N LYS A 23 23.14 -9.78 0.93
CA LYS A 23 24.61 -9.66 0.76
C LYS A 23 25.27 -11.00 0.47
N ASN A 24 24.51 -12.03 0.06
CA ASN A 24 24.99 -13.40 -0.04
C ASN A 24 26.33 -13.48 -0.80
N GLU A 25 27.39 -13.85 -0.08
CA GLU A 25 28.78 -13.94 -0.54
C GLU A 25 29.05 -15.19 -1.41
N ASP A 26 28.04 -16.04 -1.65
CA ASP A 26 28.15 -17.34 -2.34
C ASP A 26 27.52 -17.37 -3.76
N ASP A 27 26.86 -16.29 -4.19
CA ASP A 27 26.46 -16.10 -5.59
C ASP A 27 27.34 -15.00 -6.19
N ASP A 28 27.99 -15.25 -7.32
CA ASP A 28 28.85 -14.30 -8.08
C ASP A 28 28.07 -13.09 -8.65
N VAL A 29 26.94 -12.74 -8.04
CA VAL A 29 26.06 -11.64 -8.43
C VAL A 29 25.83 -10.76 -7.20
N ASP A 30 26.55 -9.63 -7.16
CA ASP A 30 26.37 -8.50 -6.24
C ASP A 30 25.01 -7.77 -6.47
N ASP A 31 23.92 -8.51 -6.70
CA ASP A 31 22.59 -8.00 -7.12
C ASP A 31 21.71 -7.56 -5.94
N ALA A 32 22.30 -6.94 -4.93
CA ALA A 32 21.55 -6.44 -3.80
C ALA A 32 20.98 -5.03 -4.03
N ASP A 33 20.15 -4.88 -5.07
CA ASP A 33 19.36 -3.66 -5.34
C ASP A 33 18.17 -3.48 -4.36
N VAL A 34 18.14 -4.24 -3.25
CA VAL A 34 17.05 -4.22 -2.27
C VAL A 34 17.45 -3.39 -1.05
N VAL A 35 16.79 -2.25 -0.86
CA VAL A 35 16.98 -1.38 0.32
C VAL A 35 15.85 -1.62 1.31
N LEU A 36 16.20 -2.09 2.51
CA LEU A 36 15.25 -2.19 3.63
C LEU A 36 15.04 -0.81 4.26
N LEU A 37 13.78 -0.37 4.32
CA LEU A 37 13.39 0.89 4.95
C LEU A 37 12.84 0.64 6.36
N ASP A 38 13.44 1.29 7.35
CA ASP A 38 12.87 1.41 8.69
C ASP A 38 11.63 2.33 8.66
N GLU A 39 10.79 2.25 9.68
CA GLU A 39 9.68 3.20 9.82
C GLU A 39 10.18 4.66 9.79
N GLY A 40 9.53 5.48 8.97
CA GLY A 40 9.81 6.90 8.87
C GLY A 40 9.72 7.45 7.45
N THR A 41 10.10 8.72 7.30
CA THR A 41 10.15 9.40 6.00
C THR A 41 11.54 9.26 5.38
N HIS A 42 11.55 8.80 4.13
CA HIS A 42 12.72 8.61 3.29
C HIS A 42 12.58 9.45 2.02
N THR A 43 13.67 10.10 1.62
CA THR A 43 13.67 10.98 0.44
C THR A 43 14.61 10.41 -0.61
N PHE A 44 14.09 10.24 -1.82
CA PHE A 44 14.83 9.72 -2.97
C PHE A 44 14.84 10.73 -4.10
N THR A 45 15.99 10.90 -4.74
CA THR A 45 16.05 11.55 -6.06
C THR A 45 16.04 10.46 -7.12
N LEU A 46 14.98 10.43 -7.92
CA LEU A 46 14.82 9.46 -9.00
C LEU A 46 15.74 9.82 -10.18
N SER A 47 16.00 8.84 -11.06
CA SER A 47 16.89 9.01 -12.22
C SER A 47 16.43 10.11 -13.20
N ASN A 48 15.12 10.39 -13.24
CA ASN A 48 14.53 11.47 -14.03
C ASN A 48 14.60 12.86 -13.33
N GLY A 49 15.22 12.95 -12.15
CA GLY A 49 15.36 14.19 -11.38
C GLY A 49 14.14 14.58 -10.54
N ALA A 50 13.13 13.72 -10.44
CA ALA A 50 12.02 13.88 -9.52
C ALA A 50 12.45 13.57 -8.08
N LEU A 51 11.84 14.25 -7.12
CA LEU A 51 12.00 14.04 -5.69
C LEU A 51 10.80 13.24 -5.17
N LEU A 52 11.07 12.11 -4.53
CA LEU A 52 10.07 11.26 -3.89
C LEU A 52 10.26 11.31 -2.36
N ASN A 53 9.27 11.83 -1.63
CA ASN A 53 9.20 11.68 -0.18
C ASN A 53 8.25 10.53 0.16
N LEU A 54 8.82 9.43 0.65
CA LEU A 54 8.13 8.19 0.98
C LEU A 54 8.09 8.02 2.49
N PHE A 55 6.90 7.91 3.08
CA PHE A 55 6.77 7.37 4.43
C PHE A 55 6.57 5.86 4.33
N ALA A 56 7.39 5.08 5.03
CA ALA A 56 7.26 3.63 5.11
C ALA A 56 7.01 3.21 6.56
N SER A 57 6.20 2.16 6.77
CA SER A 57 6.08 1.49 8.06
C SER A 57 5.65 0.04 7.89
N HIS A 58 6.36 -0.84 8.60
CA HIS A 58 6.09 -2.28 8.66
C HIS A 58 5.09 -2.65 9.76
N TYR A 59 4.67 -1.69 10.59
CA TYR A 59 3.74 -1.96 11.69
C TYR A 59 2.34 -2.31 11.20
N SER A 60 1.75 -3.30 11.86
CA SER A 60 0.44 -3.85 11.53
C SER A 60 -0.52 -3.68 12.69
N TYR A 61 -1.57 -2.90 12.47
CA TYR A 61 -2.64 -2.73 13.45
C TYR A 61 -3.41 -4.06 13.60
N THR A 62 -3.57 -4.55 14.82
CA THR A 62 -4.40 -5.73 15.09
C THR A 62 -5.44 -5.46 16.17
N LEU A 63 -6.64 -6.03 15.96
CA LEU A 63 -7.75 -6.03 16.92
C LEU A 63 -7.79 -7.30 17.76
N SER A 64 -6.96 -8.29 17.43
CA SER A 64 -6.90 -9.59 18.09
C SER A 64 -5.45 -9.95 18.33
N GLY A 65 -5.13 -10.58 19.46
CA GLY A 65 -3.77 -11.04 19.77
C GLY A 65 -3.32 -12.25 18.93
N ASP A 66 -3.48 -12.19 17.60
CA ASP A 66 -2.73 -13.07 16.71
C ASP A 66 -1.23 -12.75 16.83
N ASP A 67 -0.37 -13.76 16.59
CA ASP A 67 1.08 -13.67 16.81
C ASP A 67 1.82 -13.51 15.47
N ARG A 68 1.33 -12.59 14.63
CA ARG A 68 1.98 -12.24 13.35
C ARG A 68 3.07 -11.20 13.59
N GLY A 69 4.04 -11.14 12.67
CA GLY A 69 5.16 -10.22 12.79
C GLY A 69 4.72 -8.75 12.76
N PHE A 70 5.45 -7.90 13.49
CA PHE A 70 5.30 -6.43 13.48
C PHE A 70 3.92 -5.90 13.92
N GLN A 71 3.17 -6.65 14.70
CA GLN A 71 1.88 -6.21 15.22
C GLN A 71 2.00 -5.31 16.45
N TYR A 72 1.08 -4.36 16.59
CA TYR A 72 0.87 -3.58 17.80
C TYR A 72 -0.60 -3.63 18.21
N ASP A 73 -0.85 -3.57 19.52
CA ASP A 73 -2.19 -3.63 20.09
C ASP A 73 -2.91 -2.28 19.91
N ALA A 74 -4.18 -2.33 19.49
CA ALA A 74 -5.01 -1.14 19.34
C ALA A 74 -5.14 -0.30 20.62
N GLY A 75 -5.06 -0.91 21.79
CA GLY A 75 -5.09 -0.26 23.10
C GLY A 75 -3.77 0.37 23.52
N GLU A 76 -2.64 -0.05 22.95
CA GLU A 76 -1.33 0.61 23.16
C GLU A 76 -1.19 1.84 22.27
N GLY A 77 -1.86 1.84 21.11
CA GLY A 77 -1.78 2.90 20.11
C GLY A 77 -0.45 2.88 19.36
N HIS A 78 -0.39 3.59 18.24
CA HIS A 78 0.85 3.79 17.49
C HIS A 78 0.91 5.21 16.95
N GLN A 79 2.02 5.90 17.20
CA GLN A 79 2.19 7.27 16.74
C GLN A 79 2.68 7.27 15.29
N TRP A 80 1.79 7.69 14.39
CA TRP A 80 2.09 7.83 12.98
C TRP A 80 2.68 9.21 12.66
N ASP A 81 4.02 9.30 12.67
CA ASP A 81 4.80 10.50 12.35
C ASP A 81 4.90 10.78 10.85
N ILE A 82 3.76 10.70 10.17
CA ILE A 82 3.63 11.10 8.77
C ILE A 82 3.66 12.63 8.71
N GLY A 83 4.82 13.15 8.31
CA GLY A 83 5.09 14.57 8.17
C GLY A 83 4.35 15.22 7.00
N GLY A 84 4.24 16.55 7.04
CA GLY A 84 3.75 17.32 5.90
C GLY A 84 4.72 17.22 4.72
N GLY A 85 4.17 17.16 3.49
CA GLY A 85 4.98 17.12 2.27
C GLY A 85 5.40 15.72 1.81
N VAL A 86 5.04 14.67 2.54
CA VAL A 86 5.14 13.28 2.07
C VAL A 86 4.32 13.12 0.78
N ASP A 87 4.91 12.48 -0.22
CA ASP A 87 4.26 12.23 -1.52
C ASP A 87 3.55 10.88 -1.51
N VAL A 88 4.20 9.85 -0.95
CA VAL A 88 3.68 8.49 -0.89
C VAL A 88 3.78 7.95 0.54
N VAL A 89 2.71 7.30 1.02
CA VAL A 89 2.70 6.53 2.26
C VAL A 89 2.58 5.05 1.91
N VAL A 90 3.40 4.21 2.53
CA VAL A 90 3.34 2.75 2.42
C VAL A 90 3.20 2.17 3.83
N THR A 91 2.10 1.46 4.08
CA THR A 91 1.86 0.76 5.35
C THR A 91 1.47 -0.69 5.08
N HIS A 92 1.61 -1.56 6.09
CA HIS A 92 1.18 -2.95 5.92
C HIS A 92 -0.35 -3.05 5.73
N GLY A 93 -1.11 -2.41 6.62
CA GLY A 93 -2.58 -2.44 6.62
C GLY A 93 -3.24 -1.09 6.30
N PRO A 94 -4.57 -1.09 6.11
CA PRO A 94 -5.32 0.08 5.69
C PRO A 94 -5.61 1.07 6.84
N PRO A 95 -5.92 2.35 6.51
CA PRO A 95 -6.57 3.25 7.43
C PRO A 95 -8.04 2.86 7.68
N SER A 96 -8.57 3.15 8.86
CA SER A 96 -9.98 2.89 9.21
C SER A 96 -10.95 3.49 8.19
N GLY A 97 -11.94 2.71 7.76
CA GLY A 97 -12.97 3.14 6.81
C GLY A 97 -12.55 3.16 5.34
N VAL A 98 -11.29 2.88 5.02
CA VAL A 98 -10.75 2.91 3.65
C VAL A 98 -10.26 1.52 3.26
N LEU A 99 -10.98 0.83 2.38
CA LEU A 99 -10.62 -0.53 1.95
C LEU A 99 -10.31 -1.50 3.11
N ASP A 100 -11.00 -1.31 4.24
CA ASP A 100 -10.66 -1.96 5.51
C ASP A 100 -11.61 -3.10 5.90
N ARG A 101 -12.54 -3.47 5.03
CA ARG A 101 -13.55 -4.51 5.28
C ARG A 101 -13.01 -5.88 4.90
N THR A 102 -13.17 -6.86 5.79
CA THR A 102 -12.83 -8.25 5.52
C THR A 102 -13.98 -8.99 4.85
N ALA A 103 -13.71 -10.18 4.30
CA ALA A 103 -14.74 -11.09 3.77
C ALA A 103 -15.80 -11.48 4.81
N THR A 104 -15.46 -11.44 6.10
CA THR A 104 -16.39 -11.69 7.22
C THR A 104 -17.21 -10.46 7.63
N GLY A 105 -16.98 -9.31 7.00
CA GLY A 105 -17.69 -8.06 7.27
C GLY A 105 -17.11 -7.24 8.44
N SER A 106 -16.05 -7.72 9.09
CA SER A 106 -15.31 -6.97 10.11
C SER A 106 -14.45 -5.88 9.48
N ARG A 107 -13.99 -4.92 10.31
CA ARG A 107 -13.06 -3.86 9.89
C ARG A 107 -11.72 -4.04 10.56
N LEU A 108 -10.63 -3.89 9.80
CA LEU A 108 -9.24 -4.01 10.30
C LEU A 108 -8.45 -2.71 10.19
N GLY A 109 -9.07 -1.61 9.77
CA GLY A 109 -8.34 -0.38 9.53
C GLY A 109 -8.00 0.36 10.82
N CYS A 110 -6.83 1.00 10.83
CA CYS A 110 -6.33 1.76 11.97
C CYS A 110 -6.93 3.19 11.99
N PRO A 111 -7.61 3.62 13.07
CA PRO A 111 -8.13 4.99 13.20
C PRO A 111 -7.04 6.08 13.28
N ASP A 112 -5.94 5.80 13.97
CA ASP A 112 -4.83 6.74 14.12
C ASP A 112 -4.10 6.96 12.79
N LEU A 113 -3.96 5.89 12.00
CA LEU A 113 -3.40 5.96 10.65
C LEU A 113 -4.28 6.83 9.73
N LEU A 114 -5.60 6.66 9.78
CA LEU A 114 -6.52 7.53 9.01
C LEU A 114 -6.31 9.00 9.39
N THR A 115 -6.23 9.28 10.70
CA THR A 115 -6.04 10.64 11.21
C THR A 115 -4.71 11.23 10.72
N ALA A 116 -3.63 10.45 10.77
CA ALA A 116 -2.31 10.88 10.30
C ALA A 116 -2.27 11.12 8.79
N VAL A 117 -2.87 10.24 7.99
CA VAL A 117 -2.94 10.39 6.53
C VAL A 117 -3.83 11.58 6.15
N ALA A 118 -4.97 11.77 6.81
CA ALA A 118 -5.85 12.92 6.57
C ALA A 118 -5.19 14.27 6.91
N ARG A 119 -4.27 14.28 7.88
CA ARG A 119 -3.44 15.44 8.23
C ARG A 119 -2.34 15.68 7.20
N ALA A 120 -1.60 14.63 6.82
CA ALA A 120 -0.45 14.73 5.93
C ALA A 120 -0.83 14.93 4.46
N LYS A 121 -1.98 14.39 4.04
CA LYS A 121 -2.53 14.43 2.68
C LYS A 121 -1.50 14.08 1.59
N PRO A 122 -0.91 12.86 1.67
CA PRO A 122 -0.02 12.39 0.62
C PRO A 122 -0.79 12.24 -0.69
N ARG A 123 -0.08 12.24 -1.82
CA ARG A 123 -0.70 11.97 -3.13
C ARG A 123 -1.24 10.56 -3.19
N LEU A 124 -0.49 9.60 -2.62
CA LEU A 124 -0.81 8.19 -2.66
C LEU A 124 -0.57 7.53 -1.30
N HIS A 125 -1.49 6.67 -0.88
CA HIS A 125 -1.31 5.75 0.23
C HIS A 125 -1.51 4.32 -0.26
N CYS A 126 -0.42 3.56 -0.31
CA CYS A 126 -0.38 2.15 -0.66
C CYS A 126 -0.40 1.30 0.61
N PHE A 127 -1.22 0.26 0.61
CA PHE A 127 -1.26 -0.73 1.68
C PHE A 127 -1.66 -2.10 1.13
N GLY A 128 -1.54 -3.14 1.95
CA GLY A 128 -1.98 -4.49 1.60
C GLY A 128 -2.91 -5.07 2.67
N HIS A 129 -2.95 -6.41 2.73
CA HIS A 129 -3.80 -7.29 3.56
C HIS A 129 -5.09 -7.77 2.87
N ALA A 130 -5.60 -8.94 3.27
CA ALA A 130 -6.71 -9.63 2.61
C ALA A 130 -8.06 -8.95 2.94
N PHE A 131 -8.74 -8.42 1.91
CA PHE A 131 -9.97 -7.64 2.09
C PHE A 131 -11.08 -8.06 1.14
N ASP A 132 -12.31 -7.69 1.50
CA ASP A 132 -13.46 -7.76 0.61
C ASP A 132 -13.46 -6.53 -0.30
N ASN A 133 -12.86 -6.70 -1.48
CA ASN A 133 -12.77 -5.68 -2.51
C ASN A 133 -14.14 -5.24 -3.07
N ASP A 134 -15.19 -6.06 -2.93
CA ASP A 134 -16.54 -5.72 -3.41
C ASP A 134 -17.25 -4.66 -2.54
N ARG A 135 -16.72 -4.39 -1.34
CA ARG A 135 -17.40 -3.53 -0.33
C ARG A 135 -16.68 -2.23 -0.03
N SER A 136 -15.66 -1.89 -0.79
CA SER A 136 -14.74 -0.82 -0.42
C SER A 136 -14.50 0.15 -1.58
N VAL A 137 -14.44 1.46 -1.26
CA VAL A 137 -14.37 2.54 -2.25
C VAL A 137 -12.98 3.20 -2.19
N ALA A 138 -12.25 3.13 -3.30
CA ALA A 138 -11.16 4.04 -3.65
C ALA A 138 -11.29 4.42 -5.13
N VAL A 139 -10.68 5.54 -5.54
CA VAL A 139 -10.82 6.14 -6.88
C VAL A 139 -10.47 5.11 -7.95
N GLU A 140 -11.45 4.80 -8.81
CA GLU A 140 -11.60 3.56 -9.61
C GLU A 140 -11.44 2.25 -8.80
N PRO A 141 -12.53 1.78 -8.15
CA PRO A 141 -12.47 0.51 -7.46
C PRO A 141 -12.43 -0.64 -8.47
N LEU A 142 -11.86 -1.79 -8.09
CA LEU A 142 -12.11 -3.06 -8.81
C LEU A 142 -13.63 -3.33 -8.92
N ALA A 143 -14.43 -2.84 -7.96
CA ALA A 143 -15.90 -2.81 -8.04
C ALA A 143 -16.44 -2.04 -9.28
N GLY A 144 -15.69 -1.09 -9.83
CA GLY A 144 -15.94 -0.40 -11.09
C GLY A 144 -15.44 -1.16 -12.33
N LEU A 145 -14.70 -2.25 -12.14
CA LEU A 145 -14.26 -3.20 -13.17
C LEU A 145 -15.06 -4.52 -13.13
N THR A 146 -15.66 -4.85 -11.98
CA THR A 146 -16.57 -5.98 -11.81
C THR A 146 -18.03 -5.54 -12.00
N PRO A 147 -18.87 -6.37 -12.65
CA PRO A 147 -20.30 -6.07 -12.78
C PRO A 147 -21.00 -6.06 -11.42
N GLY A 148 -21.64 -4.96 -11.07
CA GLY A 148 -22.50 -4.83 -9.90
C GLY A 148 -23.91 -5.37 -10.15
N ARG A 149 -24.59 -5.78 -9.07
CA ARG A 149 -25.98 -6.32 -9.11
C ARG A 149 -27.01 -5.32 -9.68
N PHE A 150 -26.71 -4.03 -9.64
CA PHE A 150 -27.59 -2.94 -10.09
C PHE A 150 -27.08 -2.24 -11.35
N ASP A 151 -26.08 -2.79 -12.03
CA ASP A 151 -25.55 -2.18 -13.25
C ASP A 151 -26.50 -2.39 -14.43
N GLU A 152 -26.72 -1.32 -15.19
CA GLU A 152 -27.39 -1.41 -16.48
C GLU A 152 -26.56 -2.27 -17.46
N PRO A 153 -27.17 -2.99 -18.41
CA PRO A 153 -26.46 -3.90 -19.31
C PRO A 153 -25.28 -3.26 -20.08
N GLY A 154 -25.38 -1.96 -20.39
CA GLY A 154 -24.31 -1.19 -21.02
C GLY A 154 -23.10 -0.98 -20.10
N ALA A 155 -23.33 -0.68 -18.82
CA ALA A 155 -22.28 -0.55 -17.81
C ALA A 155 -21.59 -1.91 -17.57
N VAL A 156 -22.36 -3.01 -17.50
CA VAL A 156 -21.80 -4.37 -17.37
C VAL A 156 -20.84 -4.70 -18.52
N ALA A 157 -21.22 -4.37 -19.76
CA ALA A 157 -20.39 -4.63 -20.94
C ALA A 157 -19.11 -3.78 -20.96
N GLU A 158 -19.20 -2.52 -20.54
CA GLU A 158 -18.04 -1.64 -20.43
C GLU A 158 -17.05 -2.14 -19.38
N ARG A 159 -17.54 -2.50 -18.19
CA ARG A 159 -16.71 -3.03 -17.10
C ARG A 159 -16.02 -4.34 -17.48
N ARG A 160 -16.76 -5.25 -18.14
CA ARG A 160 -16.18 -6.49 -18.68
C ARG A 160 -15.04 -6.22 -19.66
N ARG A 161 -15.22 -5.28 -20.61
CA ARG A 161 -14.18 -4.90 -21.56
C ARG A 161 -12.95 -4.33 -20.86
N LYS A 162 -13.13 -3.47 -19.86
CA LYS A 162 -12.02 -2.93 -19.05
C LYS A 162 -11.28 -4.03 -18.31
N LEU A 163 -12.00 -4.98 -17.71
CA LEU A 163 -11.40 -6.13 -17.01
C LEU A 163 -10.65 -7.05 -17.97
N ASP A 164 -11.21 -7.36 -19.14
CA ASP A 164 -10.56 -8.18 -20.16
C ASP A 164 -9.27 -7.51 -20.67
N ALA A 165 -9.29 -6.20 -20.86
CA ALA A 165 -8.11 -5.42 -21.24
C ALA A 165 -7.03 -5.42 -20.14
N CYS A 166 -7.41 -5.27 -18.86
CA CYS A 166 -6.46 -5.36 -17.74
C CYS A 166 -5.87 -6.76 -17.62
N THR A 167 -6.70 -7.80 -17.79
CA THR A 167 -6.26 -9.20 -17.77
C THR A 167 -5.28 -9.50 -18.89
N ALA A 168 -5.55 -9.02 -20.11
CA ALA A 168 -4.64 -9.14 -21.25
C ALA A 168 -3.31 -8.40 -21.03
N ARG A 169 -3.32 -7.30 -20.27
CA ARG A 169 -2.12 -6.53 -19.88
C ARG A 169 -1.39 -7.10 -18.65
N GLY A 170 -2.06 -7.95 -17.87
CA GLY A 170 -1.53 -8.46 -16.60
C GLY A 170 -1.44 -7.43 -15.47
N CYS A 171 -2.10 -6.27 -15.58
CA CYS A 171 -2.09 -5.21 -14.57
C CYS A 171 -3.35 -4.34 -14.64
N TYR A 172 -3.69 -3.71 -13.51
CA TYR A 172 -4.55 -2.55 -13.47
C TYR A 172 -3.68 -1.30 -13.66
N ALA A 173 -4.07 -0.39 -14.54
CA ALA A 173 -3.33 0.86 -14.69
C ALA A 173 -4.24 2.07 -14.71
N THR A 174 -3.83 3.11 -13.99
CA THR A 174 -4.51 4.40 -13.91
C THR A 174 -3.47 5.53 -13.91
N SER A 175 -3.86 6.69 -14.43
CA SER A 175 -3.03 7.90 -14.45
C SER A 175 -3.77 9.04 -13.79
N HIS A 176 -3.05 9.79 -12.96
CA HIS A 176 -3.56 10.93 -12.22
C HIS A 176 -2.61 12.14 -12.30
N CYS A 177 -1.99 12.32 -13.47
CA CYS A 177 -1.16 13.45 -13.83
C CYS A 177 -2.01 14.70 -14.10
N ALA A 178 -1.39 15.88 -14.17
CA ALA A 178 -2.11 17.15 -14.27
C ALA A 178 -3.03 17.29 -15.50
N GLY A 179 -2.78 16.50 -16.55
CA GLY A 179 -3.57 16.48 -17.79
C GLY A 179 -4.72 15.48 -17.82
N ASP A 180 -4.88 14.65 -16.79
CA ASP A 180 -5.89 13.59 -16.77
C ASP A 180 -7.28 14.10 -16.33
N GLU A 181 -8.31 13.27 -16.52
CA GLU A 181 -9.68 13.59 -16.10
C GLU A 181 -9.80 13.77 -14.58
N HIS A 182 -8.97 13.06 -13.82
CA HIS A 182 -8.96 13.05 -12.35
C HIS A 182 -7.52 13.24 -11.82
N PRO A 183 -6.95 14.45 -11.94
CA PRO A 183 -5.57 14.72 -11.56
C PRO A 183 -5.41 14.74 -10.04
N LEU A 184 -4.28 14.21 -9.52
CA LEU A 184 -3.97 14.27 -8.09
C LEU A 184 -3.28 15.59 -7.75
N VAL A 185 -3.94 16.38 -6.88
CA VAL A 185 -3.39 17.62 -6.33
C VAL A 185 -2.84 17.38 -4.93
N LYS A 186 -1.53 17.61 -4.75
CA LYS A 186 -0.83 17.45 -3.47
C LYS A 186 -1.48 18.31 -2.39
N GLY A 187 -1.76 17.74 -1.23
CA GLY A 187 -2.36 18.46 -0.11
C GLY A 187 -3.87 18.66 -0.20
N GLU A 188 -4.52 18.22 -1.29
CA GLU A 188 -5.97 18.27 -1.43
C GLU A 188 -6.60 16.87 -1.37
N GLN A 189 -6.01 15.93 -2.08
CA GLN A 189 -6.54 14.58 -2.27
C GLN A 189 -5.47 13.52 -2.01
N THR A 190 -5.92 12.34 -1.58
CA THR A 190 -5.08 11.15 -1.42
C THR A 190 -5.73 9.99 -2.17
N LEU A 191 -4.97 9.39 -3.08
CA LEU A 191 -5.34 8.13 -3.72
C LEU A 191 -4.97 6.97 -2.79
N PHE A 192 -5.94 6.12 -2.49
CA PHE A 192 -5.72 4.91 -1.69
C PHE A 192 -5.65 3.70 -2.61
N VAL A 193 -4.58 2.91 -2.50
CA VAL A 193 -4.35 1.73 -3.33
C VAL A 193 -4.14 0.52 -2.43
N ASN A 194 -5.03 -0.47 -2.55
CA ASN A 194 -4.80 -1.79 -2.00
C ASN A 194 -3.97 -2.62 -2.99
N ALA A 195 -2.72 -2.87 -2.64
CA ALA A 195 -1.76 -3.63 -3.44
C ALA A 195 -1.67 -5.11 -3.04
N ALA A 196 -2.65 -5.65 -2.31
CA ALA A 196 -2.71 -7.07 -1.99
C ALA A 196 -2.88 -7.92 -3.27
N ILE A 197 -1.90 -8.78 -3.57
CA ILE A 197 -1.92 -9.70 -4.71
C ILE A 197 -2.70 -10.99 -4.38
N GLU A 198 -2.66 -11.44 -3.12
CA GLU A 198 -3.29 -12.70 -2.71
C GLU A 198 -4.44 -12.45 -1.74
N GLU A 199 -5.59 -13.08 -2.01
CA GLU A 199 -6.81 -13.01 -1.21
C GLU A 199 -7.16 -14.39 -0.62
N GLY A 200 -6.16 -15.08 -0.06
CA GLY A 200 -6.30 -16.42 0.53
C GLY A 200 -6.27 -17.57 -0.49
N GLU A 201 -6.15 -18.81 0.01
CA GLU A 201 -5.81 -20.01 -0.78
C GLU A 201 -6.76 -20.34 -1.95
N ASP A 202 -8.01 -19.87 -1.91
CA ASP A 202 -9.07 -20.23 -2.88
C ASP A 202 -9.53 -19.09 -3.80
N ARG A 203 -8.88 -17.91 -3.77
CA ARG A 203 -9.27 -16.75 -4.59
C ARG A 203 -8.24 -16.44 -5.69
N PRO A 204 -8.68 -15.95 -6.86
CA PRO A 204 -7.76 -15.55 -7.92
C PRO A 204 -6.82 -14.44 -7.44
N GLN A 205 -5.55 -14.51 -7.86
CA GLN A 205 -4.57 -13.47 -7.57
C GLN A 205 -5.03 -12.15 -8.21
N HIS A 206 -4.96 -11.06 -7.44
CA HIS A 206 -5.17 -9.72 -7.94
C HIS A 206 -4.02 -9.30 -8.84
N LEU A 207 -4.34 -8.62 -9.93
CA LEU A 207 -3.33 -8.07 -10.81
C LEU A 207 -2.62 -6.90 -10.11
N PRO A 208 -1.31 -6.70 -10.35
CA PRO A 208 -0.59 -5.54 -9.83
C PRO A 208 -1.18 -4.23 -10.35
N TRP A 209 -1.04 -3.18 -9.54
CA TRP A 209 -1.38 -1.81 -9.92
C TRP A 209 -0.17 -1.08 -10.51
N ILE A 210 -0.39 -0.40 -11.62
CA ILE A 210 0.51 0.61 -12.19
C ILE A 210 -0.20 1.96 -12.05
N VAL A 211 0.40 2.88 -11.31
CA VAL A 211 -0.19 4.19 -11.04
C VAL A 211 0.78 5.28 -11.47
N ASP A 212 0.36 6.08 -12.45
CA ASP A 212 1.13 7.22 -12.92
C ASP A 212 0.77 8.47 -12.12
N VAL A 213 1.76 9.06 -11.44
CA VAL A 213 1.61 10.28 -10.63
C VAL A 213 2.77 11.24 -10.85
N GLU A 214 2.49 12.54 -10.81
CA GLU A 214 3.52 13.57 -10.92
C GLU A 214 4.16 13.88 -9.57
N LEU A 215 5.49 13.90 -9.57
CA LEU A 215 6.33 14.23 -8.42
C LEU A 215 7.05 15.58 -8.64
N PRO A 216 7.33 16.33 -7.56
CA PRO A 216 8.08 17.57 -7.67
C PRO A 216 9.51 17.33 -8.18
N SER A 217 10.09 18.32 -8.87
CA SER A 217 11.50 18.26 -9.26
C SER A 217 12.41 18.50 -8.07
N ALA A 218 13.49 17.74 -7.96
CA ALA A 218 14.54 17.97 -6.96
C ALA A 218 15.23 19.35 -7.12
N ARG A 219 15.17 19.95 -8.32
CA ARG A 219 15.77 21.27 -8.60
C ARG A 219 14.92 22.46 -8.12
N GLY A 220 13.67 22.23 -7.73
CA GLY A 220 12.74 23.27 -7.27
C GLY A 220 12.53 23.31 -5.76
N ALA A 221 13.26 22.51 -4.99
CA ALA A 221 13.09 22.34 -3.54
C ALA A 221 14.05 23.19 -2.68
N VAL A 222 14.58 24.29 -3.22
CA VAL A 222 15.48 25.24 -2.51
C VAL A 222 14.70 26.48 -2.07
#